data_AF-A0A7W1B222-F1
#
_entry.id   AF-A0A7W1B222-F1
#
_cell.length_a   1.000
_cell.length_b   1.000
_cell.length_c   1.000
_cell.angle_alpha   90.00
_cell.angle_beta   90.00
_cell.angle_gamma   90.00
#
_symmetry.space_group_name_H-M   'P 1'
#
loop_
_entity.id
_entity.type
_entity.pdbx_description
1 polymer ?
#
loop_
_entity_poly.entity_id
_entity_poly.type
_entity_poly.pdbx_seq_one_letter_code
_entity_poly.pdbx_strand_id
1 'polypeptide(L)'
;MLTNVQRLHSEQGTYFANSFSSFPLCCPAQASIQTGQYPHNHGVLGNGGALWPIGGYQALDQTNTLAVWLAAAGYQTAFVGKPMVGYN
;
A
#
# COMPACT_ATOMS: atom_id res chain seq x y z
N MET A 1 -18.19 -12.88 16.61
CA MET A 1 -16.94 -12.07 16.64
C MET A 1 -16.85 -11.28 15.35
N LEU A 2 -16.38 -10.02 15.39
CA LEU A 2 -16.33 -9.02 14.31
C LEU A 2 -17.68 -8.47 13.79
N THR A 3 -18.60 -8.16 14.71
CA THR A 3 -19.94 -7.61 14.38
C THR A 3 -19.90 -6.36 13.50
N ASN A 4 -18.98 -5.41 13.78
CA ASN A 4 -18.85 -4.20 12.97
C ASN A 4 -18.32 -4.45 11.55
N VAL A 5 -17.41 -5.42 11.38
CA VAL A 5 -16.86 -5.76 10.06
C VAL A 5 -17.94 -6.41 9.21
N GLN A 6 -18.67 -7.39 9.75
CA GLN A 6 -19.77 -8.07 9.04
C GLN A 6 -20.83 -7.06 8.59
N ARG A 7 -21.28 -6.19 9.51
CA ARG A 7 -22.30 -5.18 9.22
C ARG A 7 -21.88 -4.19 8.14
N LEU A 8 -20.66 -3.64 8.21
CA LEU A 8 -20.22 -2.59 7.28
C LEU A 8 -19.73 -3.15 5.94
N HIS A 9 -19.04 -4.30 5.95
CA HIS A 9 -18.41 -4.84 4.75
C HIS A 9 -19.30 -5.81 3.98
N SER A 10 -19.98 -6.73 4.68
CA SER A 10 -20.77 -7.78 4.02
C SER A 10 -22.22 -7.35 3.75
N GLU A 11 -22.86 -6.65 4.68
CA GLU A 11 -24.28 -6.28 4.56
C GLU A 11 -24.52 -4.94 3.89
N GLN A 12 -23.59 -3.98 4.05
CA GLN A 12 -23.72 -2.60 3.55
C GLN A 12 -22.68 -2.25 2.49
N GLY A 13 -21.86 -3.21 2.06
CA GLY A 13 -20.73 -2.99 1.16
C GLY A 13 -20.65 -4.03 0.05
N THR A 14 -19.48 -4.10 -0.58
CA THR A 14 -19.15 -5.11 -1.59
C THR A 14 -18.11 -6.07 -1.04
N TYR A 15 -18.44 -7.36 -1.04
CA TYR A 15 -17.54 -8.43 -0.64
C TYR A 15 -16.88 -9.07 -1.87
N PHE A 16 -15.55 -9.14 -1.86
CA PHE A 16 -14.78 -9.85 -2.88
C PHE A 16 -14.34 -11.21 -2.33
N ALA A 17 -15.02 -12.27 -2.75
CA ALA A 17 -14.66 -13.64 -2.37
C ALA A 17 -13.24 -14.04 -2.81
N ASN A 18 -12.73 -13.38 -3.86
CA ASN A 18 -11.39 -13.57 -4.39
C ASN A 18 -10.68 -12.21 -4.45
N SER A 19 -9.79 -11.96 -3.50
CA SER A 19 -8.94 -10.77 -3.45
C SER A 19 -7.51 -11.21 -3.15
N PHE A 20 -6.55 -10.73 -3.93
CA PHE A 20 -5.18 -11.21 -3.90
C PHE A 20 -4.19 -10.05 -3.73
N SER A 21 -3.15 -10.27 -2.93
CA SER A 21 -1.98 -9.39 -2.93
C SER A 21 -1.11 -9.73 -4.13
N SER A 22 -0.59 -8.71 -4.81
CA SER A 22 0.35 -8.90 -5.92
C SER A 22 1.71 -9.47 -5.48
N PHE A 23 2.02 -9.40 -4.18
CA PHE A 23 3.30 -9.86 -3.64
C PHE A 23 3.17 -10.31 -2.17
N PRO A 24 3.90 -11.35 -1.73
CA PRO A 24 3.78 -11.89 -0.37
C PRO A 24 4.57 -11.12 0.70
N LEU A 25 5.26 -10.02 0.35
CA LEU A 25 6.00 -9.17 1.30
C LEU A 25 5.29 -7.82 1.53
N CYS A 26 5.46 -7.29 2.74
CA CYS A 26 4.82 -6.08 3.23
C CYS A 26 5.07 -4.83 2.37
N CYS A 27 6.34 -4.42 2.20
CA CYS A 27 6.65 -3.17 1.48
C CYS A 27 6.31 -3.24 -0.01
N PRO A 28 6.61 -4.33 -0.75
CA PRO A 28 6.16 -4.47 -2.13
C PRO A 28 4.63 -4.45 -2.25
N ALA A 29 3.89 -5.15 -1.38
CA ALA A 29 2.43 -5.12 -1.42
C ALA A 29 1.85 -3.72 -1.12
N GLN A 30 2.42 -3.01 -0.14
CA GLN A 30 2.02 -1.62 0.17
C GLN A 30 2.34 -0.66 -0.99
N ALA A 31 3.49 -0.82 -1.63
CA ALA A 31 3.88 -0.04 -2.80
C ALA A 31 2.94 -0.30 -3.98
N SER A 32 2.53 -1.56 -4.23
CA SER A 32 1.52 -1.88 -5.24
C SER A 32 0.18 -1.18 -4.98
N ILE A 33 -0.28 -1.15 -3.71
CA ILE A 33 -1.51 -0.44 -3.33
C ILE A 33 -1.38 1.07 -3.58
N GLN A 34 -0.23 1.66 -3.24
CA GLN A 34 -0.03 3.10 -3.37
C GLN A 34 0.21 3.56 -4.82
N THR A 35 0.78 2.72 -5.66
CA THR A 35 1.21 3.10 -7.02
C THR A 35 0.33 2.50 -8.13
N GLY A 36 -0.51 1.52 -7.80
CA GLY A 36 -1.30 0.76 -8.77
C GLY A 36 -0.47 -0.14 -9.70
N GLN A 37 0.81 -0.36 -9.37
CA GLN A 37 1.77 -1.06 -10.23
C GLN A 37 2.22 -2.39 -9.59
N TYR A 38 2.74 -3.31 -10.40
CA TYR A 38 3.42 -4.50 -9.89
C TYR A 38 4.84 -4.17 -9.39
N PRO A 39 5.44 -5.02 -8.53
CA PRO A 39 6.79 -4.80 -8.00
C PRO A 39 7.89 -4.56 -9.03
N HIS A 40 7.81 -5.23 -10.18
CA HIS A 40 8.78 -5.04 -11.27
C HIS A 40 8.69 -3.66 -11.95
N ASN A 41 7.59 -2.93 -11.78
CA ASN A 41 7.39 -1.59 -12.33
C ASN A 41 7.73 -0.49 -11.32
N HIS A 42 7.26 -0.60 -10.07
CA HIS A 42 7.51 0.42 -9.05
C HIS A 42 8.84 0.24 -8.29
N GLY A 43 9.59 -0.84 -8.51
CA GLY A 43 10.96 -1.03 -8.03
C GLY A 43 11.14 -1.41 -6.55
N VAL A 44 10.06 -1.51 -5.77
CA VAL A 44 10.10 -1.96 -4.37
C VAL A 44 9.97 -3.49 -4.34
N LEU A 45 11.09 -4.19 -4.21
CA LEU A 45 11.19 -5.65 -4.33
C LEU A 45 11.41 -6.36 -2.98
N GLY A 46 11.55 -5.60 -1.89
CA GLY A 46 11.79 -6.13 -0.56
C GLY A 46 11.35 -5.22 0.58
N ASN A 47 11.44 -5.72 1.81
CA ASN A 47 11.13 -4.95 3.03
C ASN A 47 12.29 -4.04 3.50
N GLY A 48 13.35 -3.88 2.71
CA GLY A 48 14.56 -3.13 3.09
C GLY A 48 15.63 -4.01 3.72
N GLY A 49 16.49 -3.42 4.56
CA GLY A 49 17.60 -4.12 5.21
C GLY A 49 18.63 -4.64 4.19
N ALA A 50 18.86 -5.95 4.16
CA ALA A 50 19.77 -6.60 3.23
C ALA A 50 19.39 -6.43 1.74
N LEU A 51 18.16 -5.99 1.46
CA LEU A 51 17.66 -5.71 0.11
C LEU A 51 17.80 -4.23 -0.29
N TRP A 52 18.58 -3.44 0.45
CA TRP A 52 18.97 -2.10 0.01
C TRP A 52 19.76 -2.16 -1.32
N PRO A 53 19.48 -1.28 -2.32
CA PRO A 53 18.54 -0.15 -2.30
C PRO A 53 17.13 -0.46 -2.83
N ILE A 54 16.83 -1.71 -3.17
CA ILE A 54 15.60 -2.12 -3.88
C ILE A 54 14.45 -2.53 -2.94
N GLY A 55 14.48 -2.11 -1.68
CA GLY A 55 13.43 -2.46 -0.71
C GLY A 55 13.21 -1.40 0.35
N GLY A 56 12.05 -1.46 0.99
CA GLY A 56 11.62 -0.47 1.99
C GLY A 56 11.12 0.83 1.36
N TYR A 57 10.89 1.83 2.22
CA TYR A 57 10.32 3.12 1.84
C TYR A 57 11.21 3.90 0.86
N GLN A 58 12.52 3.82 1.02
CA GLN A 58 13.46 4.57 0.17
C GLN A 58 13.49 4.09 -1.28
N ALA A 59 13.09 2.84 -1.55
CA ALA A 59 12.99 2.31 -2.90
C ALA A 59 11.73 2.80 -3.64
N LEU A 60 10.77 3.39 -2.92
CA LEU A 60 9.53 3.90 -3.49
C LEU A 60 9.76 5.28 -4.11
N ASP A 61 9.28 5.49 -5.33
CA ASP A 61 9.07 6.82 -5.87
C ASP A 61 7.92 7.52 -5.11
N GLN A 62 8.29 8.40 -4.18
CA GLN A 62 7.34 9.10 -3.31
C GLN A 62 6.49 10.13 -4.06
N THR A 63 6.89 10.52 -5.28
CA THR A 63 6.13 11.47 -6.10
C THR A 63 4.97 10.80 -6.84
N ASN A 64 5.00 9.47 -6.95
CA ASN A 64 4.06 8.68 -7.72
C ASN A 64 3.20 7.77 -6.84
N THR A 65 2.48 8.37 -5.89
CA THR A 65 1.61 7.63 -4.95
C THR A 65 0.19 8.19 -4.96
N LEU A 66 -0.77 7.33 -4.58
CA LEU A 66 -2.18 7.68 -4.46
C LEU A 66 -2.41 8.93 -3.60
N ALA A 67 -1.64 9.08 -2.51
CA ALA A 67 -1.71 10.25 -1.65
C ALA A 67 -1.30 11.54 -2.39
N VAL A 68 -0.23 11.51 -3.18
CA VAL A 68 0.21 12.66 -3.97
C VAL A 68 -0.81 13.03 -5.05
N TRP A 69 -1.35 12.02 -5.76
CA TRP A 69 -2.37 12.27 -6.78
C TRP A 69 -3.65 12.89 -6.20
N LEU A 70 -4.10 12.41 -5.04
CA LEU A 70 -5.27 12.95 -4.36
C LEU A 70 -5.02 14.35 -3.80
N ALA A 71 -3.83 14.60 -3.24
CA ALA A 71 -3.45 15.93 -2.78
C ALA A 71 -3.45 16.95 -3.94
N ALA A 72 -2.91 16.56 -5.10
CA ALA A 72 -2.94 17.39 -6.31
C ALA A 72 -4.37 17.68 -6.81
N ALA A 73 -5.31 16.77 -6.56
CA ALA A 73 -6.74 16.96 -6.86
C ALA A 73 -7.50 17.78 -5.79
N GLY A 74 -6.82 18.28 -4.75
CA GLY A 74 -7.41 19.14 -3.71
C GLY A 74 -7.90 18.39 -2.47
N TYR A 75 -7.61 17.10 -2.33
CA TYR A 75 -7.94 16.34 -1.12
C TYR A 75 -6.92 16.59 -0.01
N GLN A 76 -7.39 16.62 1.24
CA GLN A 76 -6.51 16.51 2.40
C GLN A 76 -6.19 15.04 2.67
N THR A 77 -4.90 14.69 2.64
CA THR A 77 -4.45 13.31 2.78
C THR A 77 -3.69 13.12 4.09
N ALA A 78 -3.99 12.03 4.81
CA ALA A 78 -3.25 11.62 5.99
C ALA A 78 -3.00 10.10 5.95
N PHE A 79 -1.87 9.67 6.49
CA PHE A 79 -1.55 8.25 6.68
C PHE A 79 -1.66 7.90 8.16
N VAL A 80 -2.41 6.84 8.48
CA VAL A 80 -2.59 6.36 9.85
C VAL A 80 -2.31 4.86 9.89
N GLY A 81 -1.35 4.46 10.73
CA GLY A 81 -0.97 3.06 10.90
C GLY A 81 0.53 2.82 10.73
N LYS A 82 0.88 1.59 10.32
CA LYS A 82 2.28 1.14 10.17
C LYS A 82 2.88 1.65 8.85
N PRO A 83 3.92 2.51 8.87
CA PRO A 83 4.59 2.93 7.65
C PRO A 83 5.45 1.78 7.07
N MET A 84 5.92 1.95 5.84
CA MET A 84 6.94 1.08 5.26
C MET A 84 8.22 1.12 6.08
N VAL A 85 8.95 0.01 6.10
CA VAL A 85 10.26 -0.07 6.77
C VAL A 85 11.21 0.93 6.11
N GLY A 86 11.94 1.69 6.93
CA GLY A 86 12.85 2.73 6.45
C GLY A 86 12.22 4.11 6.27
N TYR A 87 10.93 4.28 6.61
CA TYR A 87 10.31 5.59 6.79
C TYR A 87 10.86 6.26 8.06
N ASN A 88 11.71 7.29 7.89
CA ASN A 88 12.27 8.12 8.95
C ASN A 88 12.20 9.59 8.55
#